data_AF-A0A8C4SYN7-F1
#
_entry.id   AF-A0A8C4SYN7-F1
#
_cell.length_a   1.000
_cell.length_b   1.000
_cell.length_c   1.000
_cell.angle_alpha   90.00
_cell.angle_beta   90.00
_cell.angle_gamma   90.00
#
_symmetry.space_group_name_H-M   'P 1'
#
loop_
_entity.id
_entity.type
_entity.pdbx_description
1 polymer ?
#
loop_
_entity_poly.entity_id
_entity_poly.type
_entity_poly.pdbx_seq_one_letter_code
_entity_poly.pdbx_strand_id
1 'polypeptide(L)'
;MLYNYASDCREAYLLLQLFTTALREEIKSRVDQVHEIVKGNPTVIRLLVSFYRNTRGQNALRQILGPTIKEVLQDKSINIKTDPVDIYKTWINQTESQTGQKSSLPYDVTPEKALLHPEVQRRLNVSVCNLKSMTDKFLTAITSNLDQLPYGMRFIAKVLKNSLCAKFPGTAIADIYKIVGNLLYYRYMNPAVVAPDGFDIVDYSAGVVLHPEHRRTLGSIARVLQHAAANKLFEGDSAHLQALNDYISQTHLRFRKFFKAACEVPDPEERFNMNEYSEMVALNKPVIYITLEELINTHRLLLEHQDSIAPDHDDPLHELLDDLGEVPTVQSLIGMNLLVFSCSTKQLIIDVIKAQQGDSLPLILRTAASVEQEAEHFRIMQIRALQDARSPEKLKRNQSIIADSNLSMEEKKRKILRNVRKLEALGVLDSHTKYTQLLNDISKDIRNQRRYRQRRQAELVKLRQTLQSLHAKSAFYGEQIDYYNQYIKTCLDNLTSKEKLNNKVANGKGKKEKRPILSYTAARLHEKGVLLEVEDLPVSQ
;
A
#
# COMPACT_ATOMS: atom_id res chain seq x y z
N MET A 1 -8.95 0.82 -4.16
CA MET A 1 -9.30 0.03 -2.96
C MET A 1 -8.92 -1.45 -3.00
N LEU A 2 -8.32 -1.98 -4.08
CA LEU A 2 -7.99 -3.42 -4.21
C LEU A 2 -7.00 -3.98 -3.18
N TYR A 3 -6.18 -3.12 -2.58
CA TYR A 3 -5.21 -3.49 -1.53
C TYR A 3 -5.65 -3.00 -0.14
N ASN A 4 -6.95 -2.77 0.09
CA ASN A 4 -7.53 -2.22 1.34
C ASN A 4 -6.72 -1.05 1.96
N TYR A 5 -6.13 -0.19 1.12
CA TYR A 5 -5.23 0.91 1.53
C TYR A 5 -4.00 0.48 2.36
N ALA A 6 -3.42 -0.69 2.06
CA ALA A 6 -2.26 -1.22 2.77
C ALA A 6 -2.54 -1.41 4.28
N SER A 7 -3.73 -1.92 4.61
CA SER A 7 -4.16 -2.10 6.00
C SER A 7 -3.33 -3.14 6.75
N ASP A 8 -2.85 -4.16 6.03
CA ASP A 8 -2.00 -5.23 6.54
C ASP A 8 -0.63 -5.24 5.83
N CYS A 9 0.37 -5.84 6.47
CA CYS A 9 1.74 -5.99 5.96
C CYS A 9 1.76 -6.61 4.55
N ARG A 10 0.91 -7.63 4.31
CA ARG A 10 0.80 -8.27 2.99
C ARG A 10 0.35 -7.30 1.92
N GLU A 11 -0.68 -6.51 2.20
CA GLU A 11 -1.24 -5.56 1.24
C GLU A 11 -0.31 -4.38 1.01
N ALA A 12 0.36 -3.91 2.06
CA ALA A 12 1.40 -2.90 1.98
C ALA A 12 2.55 -3.35 1.07
N TYR A 13 2.99 -4.61 1.24
CA TYR A 13 4.01 -5.21 0.40
C TYR A 13 3.56 -5.29 -1.07
N LEU A 14 2.39 -5.86 -1.35
CA LEU A 14 1.89 -6.01 -2.72
C LEU A 14 1.63 -4.66 -3.40
N LEU A 15 1.10 -3.68 -2.68
CA LEU A 15 0.91 -2.32 -3.19
C LEU A 15 2.25 -1.65 -3.52
N LEU A 16 3.26 -1.82 -2.67
CA LEU A 16 4.60 -1.30 -2.93
C LEU A 16 5.24 -1.98 -4.14
N GLN A 17 5.04 -3.28 -4.33
CA GLN A 17 5.48 -4.01 -5.53
C GLN A 17 4.77 -3.48 -6.79
N LEU A 18 3.46 -3.23 -6.74
CA LEU A 18 2.72 -2.60 -7.83
C LEU A 18 3.32 -1.23 -8.19
N PHE A 19 3.56 -0.36 -7.21
CA PHE A 19 4.20 0.94 -7.44
C PHE A 19 5.59 0.81 -8.04
N THR A 20 6.36 -0.16 -7.57
CA THR A 20 7.73 -0.43 -8.05
C THR A 20 7.73 -0.85 -9.52
N THR A 21 6.88 -1.81 -9.88
CA THR A 21 6.75 -2.32 -11.25
C THR A 21 6.20 -1.24 -12.18
N ALA A 22 5.14 -0.54 -11.77
CA ALA A 22 4.55 0.53 -12.55
C ALA A 22 5.54 1.69 -12.78
N LEU A 23 6.33 2.07 -11.77
CA LEU A 23 7.32 3.13 -11.91
C LEU A 23 8.45 2.73 -12.85
N ARG A 24 8.93 1.49 -12.76
CA ARG A 24 9.95 0.96 -13.69
C ARG A 24 9.45 1.01 -15.13
N GLU A 25 8.21 0.59 -15.36
CA GLU A 25 7.60 0.61 -16.68
C GLU A 25 7.35 2.04 -17.19
N GLU A 26 6.87 2.96 -16.34
CA GLU A 26 6.72 4.37 -16.70
C GLU A 26 8.06 5.01 -17.09
N ILE A 27 9.14 4.74 -16.34
CA ILE A 27 10.48 5.22 -16.67
C ILE A 27 10.98 4.59 -17.97
N LYS A 28 10.75 3.29 -18.17
CA LYS A 28 11.22 2.56 -19.36
C LYS A 28 10.53 3.05 -20.63
N SER A 29 9.22 3.27 -20.58
CA SER A 29 8.39 3.43 -21.78
C SER A 29 7.93 4.86 -22.07
N ARG A 30 7.99 5.79 -21.10
CA ARG A 30 7.49 7.17 -21.26
C ARG A 30 8.52 8.28 -21.01
N VAL A 31 9.69 7.97 -20.48
CA VAL A 31 10.70 8.98 -20.13
C VAL A 31 11.84 8.91 -21.12
N ASP A 32 11.89 9.81 -22.10
CA ASP A 32 12.96 9.86 -23.10
C ASP A 32 14.12 10.70 -22.60
N GLN A 33 13.81 11.73 -21.80
CA GLN A 33 14.80 12.57 -21.16
C GLN A 33 14.60 12.62 -19.64
N VAL A 34 15.72 12.59 -18.93
CA VAL A 34 15.84 12.70 -17.48
C VAL A 34 14.98 13.86 -16.90
N HIS A 35 14.91 14.99 -17.60
CA HIS A 35 14.19 16.20 -17.15
C HIS A 35 12.66 16.14 -17.31
N GLU A 36 12.11 15.21 -18.08
CA GLU A 36 10.67 15.09 -18.33
C GLU A 36 9.89 14.67 -17.08
N ILE A 37 10.49 13.89 -16.19
CA ILE A 37 9.89 13.51 -14.90
C ILE A 37 9.64 14.75 -14.02
N VAL A 38 10.48 15.77 -14.16
CA VAL A 38 10.36 17.01 -13.39
C VAL A 38 9.26 17.90 -13.97
N LYS A 39 9.20 18.06 -15.30
CA LYS A 39 8.24 18.95 -15.98
C LYS A 39 6.86 18.33 -16.21
N GLY A 40 6.78 17.02 -16.36
CA GLY A 40 5.56 16.29 -16.68
C GLY A 40 4.68 16.01 -15.47
N ASN A 41 3.58 15.28 -15.70
CA ASN A 41 2.71 14.75 -14.66
C ASN A 41 2.71 13.21 -14.69
N PRO A 42 3.83 12.57 -14.30
CA PRO A 42 3.93 11.11 -14.24
C PRO A 42 2.82 10.53 -13.36
N THR A 43 2.09 9.56 -13.92
CA THR A 43 0.87 9.02 -13.34
C THR A 43 1.19 8.24 -12.07
N VAL A 44 2.25 7.43 -12.10
CA VAL A 44 2.66 6.60 -10.97
C VAL A 44 3.12 7.47 -9.82
N ILE A 45 3.94 8.48 -10.09
CA ILE A 45 4.40 9.43 -9.07
C ILE A 45 3.22 10.21 -8.45
N ARG A 46 2.25 10.64 -9.26
CA ARG A 46 1.06 11.33 -8.73
C ARG A 46 0.24 10.42 -7.81
N LEU A 47 0.01 9.17 -8.23
CA LEU A 47 -0.76 8.20 -7.45
C LEU A 47 -0.05 7.84 -6.14
N LEU A 48 1.27 7.64 -6.20
CA LEU A 48 2.13 7.38 -5.05
C LEU A 48 2.08 8.52 -4.02
N VAL A 49 2.31 9.77 -4.48
CA VAL A 49 2.30 10.95 -3.61
C VAL A 49 0.92 11.16 -3.00
N SER A 50 -0.15 10.95 -3.77
CA SER A 50 -1.52 11.02 -3.26
C SER A 50 -1.79 9.94 -2.21
N PHE A 51 -1.25 8.73 -2.39
CA PHE A 51 -1.41 7.64 -1.44
C PHE A 51 -0.74 7.96 -0.10
N TYR A 52 0.57 8.28 -0.10
CA TYR A 52 1.32 8.55 1.14
C TYR A 52 0.92 9.85 1.85
N ARG A 53 0.18 10.74 1.19
CA ARG A 53 -0.43 11.93 1.83
C ARG A 53 -1.70 11.60 2.58
N ASN A 54 -2.51 10.68 2.05
CA ASN A 54 -3.84 10.39 2.55
C ASN A 54 -3.89 9.12 3.41
N THR A 55 -2.74 8.55 3.77
CA THR A 55 -2.67 7.35 4.63
C THR A 55 -3.29 7.66 5.99
N ARG A 56 -4.35 6.93 6.34
CA ARG A 56 -5.17 7.16 7.54
C ARG A 56 -4.32 7.25 8.81
N GLY A 57 -4.34 8.42 9.46
CA GLY A 57 -3.90 8.60 10.86
C GLY A 57 -2.41 8.84 11.10
N GLN A 58 -1.55 8.78 10.08
CA GLN A 58 -0.11 9.07 10.23
C GLN A 58 0.35 10.07 9.16
N ASN A 59 0.11 11.35 9.40
CA ASN A 59 0.68 12.40 8.57
C ASN A 59 2.14 12.62 8.96
N ALA A 60 3.06 11.88 8.32
CA ALA A 60 4.50 12.06 8.52
C ALA A 60 4.94 13.52 8.34
N LEU A 61 4.31 14.24 7.39
CA LEU A 61 4.62 15.66 7.15
C LEU A 61 4.25 16.54 8.34
N ARG A 62 3.18 16.19 9.08
CA ARG A 62 2.81 16.90 10.31
C ARG A 62 3.88 16.77 11.39
N GLN A 63 4.51 15.60 11.52
CA GLN A 63 5.60 15.40 12.47
C GLN A 63 6.88 16.13 12.05
N ILE A 64 7.19 16.12 10.74
CA ILE A 64 8.41 16.75 10.19
C ILE A 64 8.31 18.28 10.18
N LEU A 65 7.19 18.84 9.69
CA LEU A 65 7.04 20.27 9.41
C LEU A 65 6.17 21.01 10.44
N GLY A 66 5.31 20.30 11.16
CA GLY A 66 4.33 20.89 12.07
C GLY A 66 4.92 21.84 13.12
N PRO A 67 5.98 21.44 13.87
CA PRO A 67 6.59 22.32 14.86
C PRO A 67 7.14 23.62 14.26
N THR A 68 7.89 23.51 13.14
CA THR A 68 8.52 24.67 12.49
C THR A 68 7.47 25.60 11.86
N ILE A 69 6.41 25.05 11.28
CA ILE A 69 5.32 25.87 10.75
C ILE A 69 4.60 26.59 11.88
N LYS A 70 4.30 25.93 13.01
CA LYS A 70 3.67 26.58 14.17
C LYS A 70 4.51 27.73 14.71
N GLU A 71 5.84 27.57 14.78
CA GLU A 71 6.76 28.63 15.18
C GLU A 71 6.66 29.87 14.28
N VAL A 72 6.68 29.68 12.95
CA VAL A 72 6.55 30.79 11.99
C VAL A 72 5.18 31.46 12.04
N LEU A 73 4.13 30.73 12.38
CA LEU A 73 2.77 31.28 12.51
C LEU A 73 2.57 32.07 13.81
N GLN A 74 3.31 31.72 14.87
CA GLN A 74 3.23 32.42 16.16
C GLN A 74 4.02 33.73 16.16
N ASP A 75 5.10 33.81 15.38
CA ASP A 75 5.93 35.00 15.33
C ASP A 75 5.33 36.08 14.40
N LYS A 76 4.70 37.08 15.03
CA LYS A 76 4.08 38.23 14.35
C LYS A 76 5.08 39.31 13.91
N SER A 77 6.34 39.22 14.34
CA SER A 77 7.37 40.23 14.05
C SER A 77 8.12 39.95 12.74
N ILE A 78 7.98 38.74 12.20
CA ILE A 78 8.70 38.30 11.01
C ILE A 78 8.17 39.00 9.76
N ASN A 79 9.03 39.80 9.13
CA ASN A 79 8.79 40.39 7.82
C ASN A 79 9.78 39.82 6.78
N ILE A 80 9.28 38.97 5.88
CA ILE A 80 10.06 38.33 4.79
C ILE A 80 9.64 38.86 3.40
N LYS A 81 9.17 40.11 3.32
CA LYS A 81 8.90 40.73 2.01
C LYS A 81 10.21 40.86 1.25
N THR A 82 10.27 40.24 0.08
CA THR A 82 11.46 40.21 -0.79
C THR A 82 11.33 41.08 -2.03
N ASP A 83 10.11 41.52 -2.37
CA ASP A 83 9.86 42.42 -3.50
C ASP A 83 10.27 43.87 -3.14
N PRO A 84 11.24 44.48 -3.85
CA PRO A 84 11.67 45.85 -3.60
C PRO A 84 10.54 46.89 -3.70
N VAL A 85 9.58 46.68 -4.61
CA VAL A 85 8.47 47.62 -4.82
C VAL A 85 7.51 47.58 -3.64
N ASP A 86 7.20 46.38 -3.14
CA ASP A 86 6.37 46.22 -1.95
C ASP A 86 7.05 46.84 -0.71
N ILE A 87 8.36 46.61 -0.53
CA ILE A 87 9.13 47.19 0.58
C ILE A 87 9.08 48.71 0.52
N TYR A 88 9.26 49.29 -0.67
CA TYR A 88 9.19 50.73 -0.90
C TYR A 88 7.79 51.29 -0.58
N LYS A 89 6.72 50.65 -1.08
CA LYS A 89 5.33 51.05 -0.77
C LYS A 89 5.05 50.96 0.73
N THR A 90 5.51 49.90 1.40
CA THR A 90 5.33 49.77 2.86
C THR A 90 6.11 50.83 3.63
N TRP A 91 7.30 51.20 3.16
CA TRP A 91 8.09 52.27 3.75
C TRP A 91 7.39 53.62 3.63
N ILE A 92 6.92 54.00 2.44
CA ILE A 92 6.17 55.25 2.22
C ILE A 92 4.94 55.30 3.14
N ASN A 93 4.11 54.25 3.13
CA ASN A 93 2.88 54.21 3.93
C ASN A 93 3.17 54.35 5.44
N GLN A 94 4.27 53.75 5.92
CA GLN A 94 4.70 53.90 7.30
C GLN A 94 5.17 55.32 7.61
N THR A 95 5.94 55.94 6.70
CA THR A 95 6.38 57.32 6.86
C THR A 95 5.20 58.28 6.88
N GLU A 96 4.24 58.15 5.96
CA GLU A 96 3.02 58.97 5.92
C GLU A 96 2.15 58.78 7.17
N SER A 97 2.02 57.55 7.67
CA SER A 97 1.28 57.28 8.90
C SER A 97 1.97 57.85 10.14
N GLN A 98 3.29 57.95 10.15
CA GLN A 98 4.07 58.49 11.27
C GLN A 98 4.11 60.02 11.26
N THR A 99 4.25 60.63 10.08
CA THR A 99 4.32 62.09 9.93
C THR A 99 2.94 62.74 9.81
N GLY A 100 1.91 61.98 9.46
CA GLY A 100 0.57 62.48 9.12
C GLY A 100 0.53 63.30 7.82
N GLN A 101 1.64 63.35 7.08
CA GLN A 101 1.79 64.14 5.86
C GLN A 101 2.10 63.24 4.67
N LYS A 102 1.52 63.58 3.51
CA LYS A 102 1.75 62.86 2.26
C LYS A 102 3.22 62.94 1.86
N SER A 103 3.80 61.80 1.49
CA SER A 103 5.18 61.72 1.03
C SER A 103 5.35 62.45 -0.30
N SER A 104 6.53 63.06 -0.50
CA SER A 104 6.91 63.68 -1.78
C SER A 104 7.37 62.66 -2.82
N LEU A 105 7.50 61.39 -2.44
CA LEU A 105 7.97 60.30 -3.28
C LEU A 105 6.83 59.70 -4.15
N PRO A 106 7.12 59.25 -5.39
CA PRO A 106 6.12 58.66 -6.27
C PRO A 106 5.68 57.27 -5.77
N TYR A 107 4.38 56.96 -5.83
CA TYR A 107 3.87 55.66 -5.33
C TYR A 107 4.18 54.46 -6.25
N ASP A 108 4.25 54.69 -7.56
CA ASP A 108 4.58 53.65 -8.52
C ASP A 108 6.01 53.83 -9.04
N VAL A 109 6.84 52.83 -8.73
CA VAL A 109 8.26 52.78 -9.06
C VAL A 109 8.61 51.42 -9.63
N THR A 110 9.62 51.39 -10.50
CA THR A 110 10.23 50.14 -10.96
C THR A 110 11.12 49.55 -9.86
N PRO A 111 11.38 48.23 -9.86
CA PRO A 111 12.24 47.59 -8.86
C PRO A 111 13.64 48.24 -8.77
N GLU A 112 14.20 48.63 -9.91
CA GLU A 112 15.49 49.31 -10.01
C GLU A 112 15.48 50.66 -9.30
N LYS A 113 14.42 51.46 -9.49
CA LYS A 113 14.27 52.77 -8.84
C LYS A 113 14.01 52.62 -7.33
N ALA A 114 13.24 51.62 -6.92
CA ALA A 114 13.01 51.32 -5.51
C ALA A 114 14.33 50.98 -4.79
N LEU A 115 15.22 50.23 -5.45
CA LEU A 115 16.52 49.82 -4.92
C LEU A 115 17.55 50.96 -4.85
N LEU A 116 17.32 52.13 -5.47
CA LEU A 116 18.22 53.29 -5.32
C LEU A 116 18.15 53.88 -3.90
N HIS A 117 17.08 53.63 -3.15
CA HIS A 117 16.90 54.17 -1.81
C HIS A 117 17.63 53.31 -0.76
N PRO A 118 18.54 53.89 0.06
CA PRO A 118 19.28 53.14 1.08
C PRO A 118 18.39 52.45 2.11
N GLU A 119 17.26 53.05 2.47
CA GLU A 119 16.33 52.46 3.44
C GLU A 119 15.62 51.20 2.88
N VAL A 120 15.32 51.16 1.59
CA VAL A 120 14.76 49.97 0.93
C VAL A 120 15.80 48.86 0.89
N GLN A 121 17.05 49.16 0.52
CA GLN A 121 18.15 48.19 0.56
C GLN A 121 18.38 47.63 1.97
N ARG A 122 18.37 48.49 2.99
CA ARG A 122 18.53 48.09 4.39
C ARG A 122 17.42 47.14 4.83
N ARG A 123 16.15 47.48 4.55
CA ARG A 123 14.99 46.63 4.87
C ARG A 123 15.02 45.31 4.11
N LEU A 124 15.38 45.33 2.83
CA LEU A 124 15.53 44.14 2.00
C LEU A 124 16.61 43.20 2.56
N ASN A 125 17.78 43.72 2.93
CA ASN A 125 18.86 42.91 3.53
C ASN A 125 18.43 42.24 4.84
N VAL A 126 17.72 42.95 5.71
CA VAL A 126 17.14 42.36 6.93
C VAL A 126 16.13 41.25 6.58
N SER A 127 15.23 41.48 5.62
CA SER A 127 14.27 40.47 5.18
C SER A 127 14.93 39.25 4.53
N VAL A 128 16.02 39.42 3.78
CA VAL A 128 16.81 38.32 3.20
C VAL A 128 17.51 37.50 4.29
N CYS A 129 18.08 38.15 5.31
CA CYS A 129 18.65 37.46 6.48
C CYS A 129 17.59 36.67 7.26
N ASN A 130 16.42 37.25 7.47
CA ASN A 130 15.28 36.57 8.11
C ASN A 130 14.81 35.37 7.27
N LEU A 131 14.70 35.53 5.95
CA LEU A 131 14.34 34.44 5.03
C LEU A 131 15.34 33.29 5.13
N LYS A 132 16.65 33.59 5.13
CA LYS A 132 17.71 32.60 5.27
C LYS A 132 17.60 31.85 6.60
N SER A 133 17.44 32.58 7.71
CA SER A 133 17.30 31.97 9.04
C SER A 133 16.08 31.05 9.12
N MET A 134 14.92 31.49 8.65
CA MET A 134 13.70 30.67 8.66
C MET A 134 13.82 29.47 7.73
N THR A 135 14.36 29.66 6.53
CA THR A 135 14.62 28.57 5.59
C THR A 135 15.54 27.51 6.19
N ASP A 136 16.56 27.92 6.96
CA ASP A 136 17.49 27.00 7.60
C ASP A 136 16.83 26.17 8.72
N LYS A 137 15.86 26.75 9.45
CA LYS A 137 15.03 26.00 10.41
C LYS A 137 14.22 24.91 9.71
N PHE A 138 13.56 25.23 8.60
CA PHE A 138 12.82 24.24 7.79
C PHE A 138 13.73 23.17 7.21
N LEU A 139 14.87 23.58 6.66
CA LEU A 139 15.86 22.65 6.12
C LEU A 139 16.32 21.68 7.21
N THR A 140 16.65 22.18 8.40
CA THR A 140 17.08 21.35 9.53
C THR A 140 15.97 20.40 9.97
N ALA A 141 14.72 20.87 10.07
CA ALA A 141 13.58 20.02 10.37
C ALA A 141 13.38 18.89 9.33
N ILE A 142 13.56 19.18 8.04
CA ILE A 142 13.47 18.17 6.97
C ILE A 142 14.65 17.18 7.06
N THR A 143 15.88 17.69 7.19
CA THR A 143 17.08 16.84 7.12
C THR A 143 17.30 15.97 8.36
N SER A 144 16.82 16.40 9.53
CA SER A 144 16.99 15.68 10.80
C SER A 144 15.90 14.63 11.06
N ASN A 145 14.78 14.66 10.33
CA ASN A 145 13.65 13.74 10.52
C ASN A 145 13.53 12.71 9.39
N LEU A 146 14.66 12.19 8.90
CA LEU A 146 14.70 11.21 7.81
C LEU A 146 13.89 9.94 8.12
N ASP A 147 13.92 9.51 9.38
CA ASP A 147 13.27 8.26 9.82
C ASP A 147 11.75 8.36 9.92
N GLN A 148 11.22 9.59 9.97
CA GLN A 148 9.77 9.82 9.94
C GLN A 148 9.20 9.70 8.52
N LEU A 149 10.05 9.64 7.48
CA LEU A 149 9.56 9.41 6.12
C LEU A 149 9.02 7.99 5.97
N PRO A 150 7.82 7.82 5.36
CA PRO A 150 7.26 6.51 5.12
C PRO A 150 8.23 5.61 4.34
N TYR A 151 8.43 4.38 4.81
CA TYR A 151 9.34 3.42 4.19
C TYR A 151 9.10 3.29 2.69
N GLY A 152 7.85 3.13 2.25
CA GLY A 152 7.58 2.96 0.81
C GLY A 152 7.88 4.21 -0.01
N MET A 153 7.81 5.42 0.57
CA MET A 153 8.26 6.63 -0.12
C MET A 153 9.79 6.64 -0.31
N ARG A 154 10.54 6.23 0.72
CA ARG A 154 12.00 6.06 0.66
C ARG A 154 12.41 4.96 -0.32
N PHE A 155 11.70 3.83 -0.31
CA PHE A 155 11.93 2.71 -1.22
C PHE A 155 11.67 3.11 -2.67
N ILE A 156 10.59 3.83 -2.95
CA ILE A 156 10.31 4.29 -4.31
C ILE A 156 11.34 5.34 -4.77
N ALA A 157 11.88 6.16 -3.88
CA ALA A 157 13.03 7.01 -4.20
C ALA A 157 14.28 6.18 -4.59
N LYS A 158 14.57 5.08 -3.86
CA LYS A 158 15.62 4.10 -4.21
C LYS A 158 15.38 3.50 -5.60
N VAL A 159 14.15 3.05 -5.89
CA VAL A 159 13.76 2.48 -7.20
C VAL A 159 13.89 3.50 -8.32
N LEU A 160 13.42 4.75 -8.11
CA LEU A 160 13.53 5.84 -9.08
C LEU A 160 14.99 6.11 -9.43
N LYS A 161 15.85 6.24 -8.41
CA LYS A 161 17.30 6.45 -8.60
C LYS A 161 17.91 5.31 -9.41
N ASN A 162 17.67 4.06 -9.00
CA ASN A 162 18.27 2.89 -9.64
C ASN A 162 17.79 2.73 -11.10
N SER A 163 16.50 2.95 -11.35
CA SER A 163 15.90 2.83 -12.69
C SER A 163 16.43 3.91 -13.63
N LEU A 164 16.62 5.15 -13.14
CA LEU A 164 17.23 6.23 -13.90
C LEU A 164 18.71 6.00 -14.18
N CYS A 165 19.48 5.52 -13.20
CA CYS A 165 20.88 5.12 -13.40
C CYS A 165 21.01 4.03 -14.47
N ALA A 166 20.10 3.04 -14.46
CA ALA A 166 20.12 1.95 -15.42
C ALA A 166 19.75 2.42 -16.85
N LYS A 167 18.74 3.29 -16.98
CA LYS A 167 18.29 3.81 -18.28
C LYS A 167 19.23 4.88 -18.87
N PHE A 168 19.84 5.71 -18.03
CA PHE A 168 20.68 6.83 -18.43
C PHE A 168 22.08 6.77 -17.77
N PRO A 169 22.93 5.80 -18.14
CA PRO A 169 24.24 5.60 -17.50
C PRO A 169 25.21 6.78 -17.69
N GLY A 170 25.03 7.60 -18.72
CA GLY A 170 25.85 8.78 -18.98
C GLY A 170 25.47 10.02 -18.16
N THR A 171 24.36 9.99 -17.39
CA THR A 171 23.93 11.12 -16.57
C THR A 171 24.67 11.13 -15.23
N ALA A 172 25.15 12.31 -14.82
CA ALA A 172 25.78 12.46 -13.52
C ALA A 172 24.82 12.11 -12.39
N ILE A 173 25.28 11.34 -11.40
CA ILE A 173 24.44 10.93 -10.26
C ILE A 173 23.88 12.14 -9.48
N ALA A 174 24.57 13.28 -9.53
CA ALA A 174 24.09 14.53 -8.96
C ALA A 174 22.76 14.99 -9.58
N ASP A 175 22.60 14.87 -10.90
CA ASP A 175 21.37 15.24 -11.59
C ASP A 175 20.24 14.25 -11.32
N ILE A 176 20.56 12.96 -11.16
CA ILE A 176 19.60 11.95 -10.73
C ILE A 176 19.06 12.29 -9.32
N TYR A 177 19.92 12.73 -8.39
CA TYR A 177 19.48 13.17 -7.07
C TYR A 177 18.61 14.43 -7.11
N LYS A 178 18.72 15.29 -8.11
CA LYS A 178 17.78 16.41 -8.29
C LYS A 178 16.37 15.90 -8.61
N ILE A 179 16.24 14.81 -9.37
CA ILE A 179 14.93 14.20 -9.66
C ILE A 179 14.37 13.49 -8.42
N VAL A 180 15.21 12.79 -7.67
CA VAL A 180 14.81 12.24 -6.37
C VAL A 180 14.34 13.35 -5.43
N GLY A 181 15.05 14.49 -5.42
CA GLY A 181 14.64 15.69 -4.69
C GLY A 181 13.32 16.28 -5.19
N ASN A 182 13.06 16.23 -6.50
CA ASN A 182 11.77 16.62 -7.05
C ASN A 182 10.63 15.74 -6.53
N LEU A 183 10.84 14.43 -6.38
CA LEU A 183 9.86 13.52 -5.79
C LEU A 183 9.66 13.80 -4.29
N LEU A 184 10.73 13.74 -3.51
CA LEU A 184 10.68 13.79 -2.04
C LEU A 184 10.36 15.19 -1.50
N TYR A 185 10.96 16.23 -2.07
CA TYR A 185 10.71 17.60 -1.62
C TYR A 185 9.61 18.27 -2.42
N TYR A 186 9.80 18.49 -3.73
CA TYR A 186 8.88 19.34 -4.51
C TYR A 186 7.47 18.74 -4.65
N ARG A 187 7.36 17.45 -4.96
CA ARG A 187 6.05 16.81 -5.14
C ARG A 187 5.41 16.37 -3.84
N TYR A 188 6.18 15.92 -2.84
CA TYR A 188 5.64 15.40 -1.59
C TYR A 188 5.54 16.47 -0.48
N MET A 189 6.63 17.16 -0.12
CA MET A 189 6.67 18.11 1.02
C MET A 189 6.23 19.54 0.67
N ASN A 190 6.68 20.11 -0.46
CA ASN A 190 6.55 21.52 -0.78
C ASN A 190 5.09 22.04 -0.75
N PRO A 191 4.09 21.32 -1.28
CA PRO A 191 2.69 21.75 -1.17
C PRO A 191 2.20 21.86 0.27
N ALA A 192 2.73 21.03 1.17
CA ALA A 192 2.37 21.04 2.58
C ALA A 192 3.05 22.19 3.36
N VAL A 193 4.21 22.68 2.87
CA VAL A 193 4.83 23.92 3.37
C VAL A 193 4.01 25.14 2.93
N VAL A 194 3.57 25.18 1.68
CA VAL A 194 2.83 26.33 1.10
C VAL A 194 1.40 26.44 1.65
N ALA A 195 0.74 25.31 1.85
CA ALA A 195 -0.68 25.24 2.25
C ALA A 195 -0.87 24.28 3.45
N PRO A 196 -0.29 24.57 4.63
CA PRO A 196 -0.35 23.64 5.76
C PRO A 196 -1.77 23.33 6.25
N ASP A 197 -2.72 24.22 5.98
CA ASP A 197 -4.16 24.08 6.23
C ASP A 197 -4.80 23.00 5.35
N GLY A 198 -4.48 22.96 4.06
CA GLY A 198 -5.03 21.98 3.11
C GLY A 198 -4.38 20.59 3.17
N PHE A 199 -3.35 20.42 4.00
CA PHE A 199 -2.58 19.17 4.15
C PHE A 199 -2.58 18.65 5.60
N ASP A 200 -3.52 19.12 6.45
CA ASP A 200 -3.70 18.69 7.84
C ASP A 200 -2.40 18.71 8.68
N ILE A 201 -1.53 19.71 8.45
CA ILE A 201 -0.26 19.84 9.19
C ILE A 201 -0.47 20.57 10.51
N VAL A 202 -1.36 21.56 10.55
CA VAL A 202 -1.66 22.34 11.73
C VAL A 202 -3.16 22.23 12.02
N ASP A 203 -3.53 21.96 13.27
CA ASP A 203 -4.92 21.97 13.69
C ASP A 203 -5.41 23.43 13.74
N TYR A 204 -6.16 23.84 12.73
CA TYR A 204 -6.94 25.07 12.78
C TYR A 204 -8.32 24.73 13.35
N SER A 205 -8.85 25.61 14.20
CA SER A 205 -10.27 25.54 14.56
C SER A 205 -11.13 25.65 13.30
N ALA A 206 -12.24 24.92 13.26
CA ALA A 206 -13.11 24.85 12.08
C ALA A 206 -13.45 26.25 11.54
N GLY A 207 -13.06 26.53 10.30
CA GLY A 207 -13.35 27.79 9.60
C GLY A 207 -12.25 28.86 9.63
N VAL A 208 -11.14 28.67 10.33
CA VAL A 208 -10.02 29.63 10.30
C VAL A 208 -9.09 29.33 9.12
N VAL A 209 -9.16 30.18 8.09
CA VAL A 209 -8.24 30.14 6.94
C VAL A 209 -6.93 30.82 7.30
N LEU A 210 -5.81 30.28 6.82
CA LEU A 210 -4.48 30.87 7.00
C LEU A 210 -4.46 32.33 6.48
N HIS A 211 -4.01 33.26 7.33
CA HIS A 211 -3.91 34.67 6.93
C HIS A 211 -3.05 34.83 5.66
N PRO A 212 -3.46 35.66 4.68
CA PRO A 212 -2.75 35.80 3.41
C PRO A 212 -1.27 36.14 3.57
N GLU A 213 -0.89 36.91 4.59
CA GLU A 213 0.52 37.23 4.88
C GLU A 213 1.33 36.01 5.31
N HIS A 214 0.79 35.16 6.19
CA HIS A 214 1.46 33.91 6.58
C HIS A 214 1.62 32.98 5.38
N ARG A 215 0.62 32.91 4.50
CA ARG A 215 0.71 32.13 3.27
C ARG A 215 1.80 32.65 2.32
N ARG A 216 1.97 33.98 2.21
CA ARG A 216 3.07 34.61 1.45
C ARG A 216 4.44 34.31 2.05
N THR A 217 4.56 34.36 3.39
CA THR A 217 5.80 34.04 4.11
C THR A 217 6.21 32.58 3.87
N LEU A 218 5.28 31.64 4.07
CA LEU A 218 5.51 30.21 3.81
C LEU A 218 5.80 29.93 2.34
N GLY A 219 5.10 30.60 1.42
CA GLY A 219 5.37 30.53 -0.01
C GLY A 219 6.78 31.02 -0.40
N SER A 220 7.29 32.05 0.28
CA SER A 220 8.66 32.54 0.06
C SER A 220 9.71 31.55 0.56
N ILE A 221 9.50 30.95 1.74
CA ILE A 221 10.36 29.90 2.29
C ILE A 221 10.36 28.68 1.35
N ALA A 222 9.18 28.23 0.93
CA ALA A 222 9.01 27.13 -0.01
C ALA A 222 9.73 27.39 -1.33
N ARG A 223 9.67 28.62 -1.85
CA ARG A 223 10.40 29.01 -3.07
C ARG A 223 11.91 28.86 -2.91
N VAL A 224 12.50 29.32 -1.80
CA VAL A 224 13.95 29.18 -1.58
C VAL A 224 14.35 27.71 -1.44
N LEU A 225 13.60 26.92 -0.67
CA LEU A 225 13.84 25.49 -0.52
C LEU A 225 13.71 24.73 -1.85
N GLN A 226 12.72 25.08 -2.69
CA GLN A 226 12.56 24.50 -4.03
C GLN A 226 13.78 24.80 -4.92
N HIS A 227 14.24 26.06 -4.92
CA HIS A 227 15.45 26.46 -5.65
C HIS A 227 16.68 25.69 -5.16
N ALA A 228 16.83 25.51 -3.84
CA ALA A 228 17.92 24.74 -3.26
C ALA A 228 17.84 23.22 -3.55
N ALA A 229 16.65 22.63 -3.54
CA ALA A 229 16.46 21.23 -3.91
C ALA A 229 16.81 20.95 -5.38
N ALA A 230 16.49 21.89 -6.28
CA ALA A 230 16.78 21.80 -7.71
C ALA A 230 18.17 22.32 -8.13
N ASN A 231 18.92 22.95 -7.22
CA ASN A 231 20.13 23.73 -7.49
C ASN A 231 19.92 24.81 -8.58
N LYS A 232 18.79 25.53 -8.51
CA LYS A 232 18.46 26.61 -9.43
C LYS A 232 18.77 27.96 -8.79
N LEU A 233 19.72 28.69 -9.35
CA LEU A 233 20.09 30.03 -8.88
C LEU A 233 19.00 31.06 -9.24
N PHE A 234 18.95 32.15 -8.48
CA PHE A 234 18.15 33.31 -8.83
C PHE A 234 18.87 34.15 -9.89
N GLU A 235 18.19 34.37 -11.01
CA GLU A 235 18.66 35.10 -12.20
C GLU A 235 17.53 35.99 -12.75
N GLY A 236 17.86 36.96 -13.63
CA GLY A 236 16.89 37.84 -14.30
C GLY A 236 16.09 38.72 -13.34
N ASP A 237 14.76 38.66 -13.42
CA ASP A 237 13.80 39.48 -12.64
C ASP A 237 13.95 39.35 -11.12
N SER A 238 14.67 38.33 -10.63
CA SER A 238 14.99 38.13 -9.21
C SER A 238 16.45 38.49 -8.87
N ALA A 239 17.08 39.39 -9.64
CA ALA A 239 18.47 39.81 -9.43
C ALA A 239 18.74 40.32 -7.99
N HIS A 240 17.77 40.96 -7.36
CA HIS A 240 17.84 41.41 -5.97
C HIS A 240 17.99 40.27 -4.95
N LEU A 241 17.73 39.02 -5.34
CA LEU A 241 17.92 37.81 -4.52
C LEU A 241 19.22 37.06 -4.83
N GLN A 242 20.10 37.59 -5.69
CA GLN A 242 21.39 36.95 -5.99
C GLN A 242 22.25 36.73 -4.74
N ALA A 243 22.09 37.55 -3.69
CA ALA A 243 22.75 37.35 -2.39
C ALA A 243 22.41 36.00 -1.73
N LEU A 244 21.31 35.34 -2.14
CA LEU A 244 20.95 34.00 -1.68
C LEU A 244 21.60 32.87 -2.47
N ASN A 245 22.24 33.13 -3.62
CA ASN A 245 22.77 32.08 -4.51
C ASN A 245 23.86 31.23 -3.84
N ASP A 246 24.72 31.85 -3.02
CA ASP A 246 25.72 31.13 -2.22
C ASP A 246 25.05 30.22 -1.19
N TYR A 247 23.99 30.72 -0.54
CA TYR A 247 23.20 29.95 0.41
C TYR A 247 22.45 28.80 -0.25
N ILE A 248 21.89 29.00 -1.45
CA ILE A 248 21.23 27.97 -2.26
C ILE A 248 22.21 26.84 -2.56
N SER A 249 23.42 27.19 -3.01
CA SER A 249 24.45 26.21 -3.37
C SER A 249 24.90 25.39 -2.15
N GLN A 250 25.10 26.03 -0.99
CA GLN A 250 25.42 25.34 0.26
C GLN A 250 24.28 24.45 0.75
N THR A 251 23.05 24.94 0.65
CA THR A 251 21.84 24.20 1.04
C THR A 251 21.59 23.01 0.13
N HIS A 252 21.87 23.14 -1.17
CA HIS A 252 21.78 22.05 -2.13
C HIS A 252 22.66 20.86 -1.74
N LEU A 253 23.88 21.11 -1.23
CA LEU A 253 24.77 20.05 -0.75
C LEU A 253 24.16 19.30 0.46
N ARG A 254 23.49 20.00 1.37
CA ARG A 254 22.76 19.38 2.50
C ARG A 254 21.59 18.53 1.99
N PHE A 255 20.78 19.07 1.08
CA PHE A 255 19.69 18.31 0.44
C PHE A 255 20.20 17.07 -0.29
N ARG A 256 21.31 17.16 -1.01
CA ARG A 256 21.90 16.02 -1.71
C ARG A 256 22.32 14.91 -0.76
N LYS A 257 22.93 15.24 0.38
CA LYS A 257 23.25 14.24 1.43
C LYS A 257 21.98 13.58 1.96
N PHE A 258 20.93 14.37 2.21
CA PHE A 258 19.64 13.87 2.65
C PHE A 258 18.96 12.95 1.61
N PHE A 259 18.90 13.33 0.34
CA PHE A 259 18.30 12.49 -0.72
C PHE A 259 19.07 11.18 -0.93
N LYS A 260 20.40 11.21 -0.77
CA LYS A 260 21.22 9.99 -0.78
C LYS A 260 20.80 9.06 0.36
N ALA A 261 20.79 9.56 1.61
CA ALA A 261 20.39 8.78 2.77
C ALA A 261 18.94 8.27 2.70
N ALA A 262 18.03 9.05 2.08
CA ALA A 262 16.65 8.63 1.87
C ALA A 262 16.51 7.41 0.96
N CYS A 263 17.44 7.22 0.01
CA CYS A 263 17.48 6.06 -0.88
C CYS A 263 18.13 4.82 -0.25
N GLU A 264 18.77 4.96 0.91
CA GLU A 264 19.43 3.86 1.62
C GLU A 264 18.39 3.19 2.54
N VAL A 265 17.70 2.20 1.99
CA VAL A 265 16.66 1.41 2.69
C VAL A 265 16.72 -0.07 2.31
N PRO A 266 16.36 -0.98 3.23
CA PRO A 266 16.29 -2.41 2.97
C PRO A 266 15.24 -2.72 1.91
N ASP A 267 15.39 -3.88 1.26
CA ASP A 267 14.43 -4.33 0.26
C ASP A 267 13.10 -4.78 0.91
N PRO A 268 11.97 -4.78 0.18
CA PRO A 268 10.65 -5.00 0.76
C PRO A 268 10.54 -6.39 1.38
N GLU A 269 11.20 -7.38 0.81
CA GLU A 269 11.24 -8.77 1.30
C GLU A 269 11.82 -8.83 2.72
N GLU A 270 12.92 -8.11 2.96
CA GLU A 270 13.56 -7.98 4.27
C GLU A 270 12.70 -7.15 5.23
N ARG A 271 12.17 -6.01 4.76
CA ARG A 271 11.38 -5.10 5.62
C ARG A 271 10.08 -5.72 6.11
N PHE A 272 9.36 -6.43 5.24
CA PHE A 272 8.06 -7.03 5.55
C PHE A 272 8.17 -8.49 6.02
N ASN A 273 9.38 -9.07 6.04
CA ASN A 273 9.60 -10.51 6.29
C ASN A 273 8.73 -11.40 5.38
N MET A 274 8.57 -10.99 4.13
CA MET A 274 7.76 -11.68 3.14
C MET A 274 8.68 -12.47 2.20
N ASN A 275 8.37 -13.75 2.03
CA ASN A 275 9.04 -14.62 1.07
C ASN A 275 8.00 -15.33 0.19
N GLU A 276 8.47 -16.09 -0.80
CA GLU A 276 7.64 -16.81 -1.78
C GLU A 276 6.63 -17.78 -1.15
N TYR A 277 6.80 -18.16 0.12
CA TYR A 277 5.93 -19.09 0.83
C TYR A 277 5.00 -18.40 1.84
N SER A 278 5.18 -17.11 2.10
CA SER A 278 4.37 -16.37 3.09
C SER A 278 2.87 -16.42 2.77
N GLU A 279 2.50 -16.44 1.49
CA GLU A 279 1.10 -16.59 1.07
C GLU A 279 0.53 -18.00 1.33
N MET A 280 1.38 -19.03 1.27
CA MET A 280 0.96 -20.43 1.48
C MET A 280 0.78 -20.76 2.97
N VAL A 281 1.47 -20.03 3.85
CA VAL A 281 1.40 -20.21 5.31
C VAL A 281 0.30 -19.34 5.94
N ALA A 282 -0.29 -18.42 5.18
CA ALA A 282 -1.36 -17.55 5.67
C ALA A 282 -2.59 -18.38 6.10
N LEU A 283 -2.84 -18.40 7.42
CA LEU A 283 -3.97 -19.14 8.02
C LEU A 283 -5.33 -18.53 7.64
N ASN A 284 -5.35 -17.24 7.36
CA ASN A 284 -6.56 -16.48 7.01
C ASN A 284 -6.60 -16.20 5.52
N LYS A 285 -7.77 -16.42 4.91
CA LYS A 285 -7.99 -16.05 3.51
C LYS A 285 -8.03 -14.52 3.40
N PRO A 286 -7.32 -13.91 2.43
CA PRO A 286 -7.39 -12.47 2.22
C PRO A 286 -8.80 -12.07 1.76
N VAL A 287 -9.36 -11.04 2.39
CA VAL A 287 -10.68 -10.49 2.05
C VAL A 287 -10.48 -9.07 1.57
N ILE A 288 -10.99 -8.76 0.37
CA ILE A 288 -10.96 -7.41 -0.20
C ILE A 288 -12.31 -6.75 0.12
N TYR A 289 -12.27 -5.61 0.79
CA TYR A 289 -13.44 -4.79 1.04
C TYR A 289 -13.58 -3.80 -0.12
N ILE A 290 -14.57 -4.05 -0.97
CA ILE A 290 -14.82 -3.25 -2.17
C ILE A 290 -16.29 -2.88 -2.25
N THR A 291 -16.60 -1.63 -2.59
CA THR A 291 -17.98 -1.22 -2.82
C THR A 291 -18.48 -1.77 -4.15
N LEU A 292 -19.80 -1.81 -4.33
CA LEU A 292 -20.38 -2.37 -5.54
C LEU A 292 -20.02 -1.58 -6.80
N GLU A 293 -19.98 -0.25 -6.68
CA GLU A 293 -19.57 0.64 -7.76
C GLU A 293 -18.11 0.42 -8.14
N GLU A 294 -17.22 0.29 -7.16
CA GLU A 294 -15.81 -0.01 -7.41
C GLU A 294 -15.61 -1.38 -8.05
N LEU A 295 -16.39 -2.39 -7.65
CA LEU A 295 -16.36 -3.71 -8.26
C LEU A 295 -16.74 -3.65 -9.74
N ILE A 296 -17.85 -2.97 -10.06
CA ILE A 296 -18.32 -2.77 -11.44
C ILE A 296 -17.27 -2.03 -12.27
N ASN A 297 -16.72 -0.94 -11.73
CA ASN A 297 -15.71 -0.15 -12.42
C ASN A 297 -14.41 -0.95 -12.63
N THR A 298 -14.01 -1.77 -11.65
CA THR A 298 -12.84 -2.64 -11.79
C THR A 298 -13.06 -3.68 -12.88
N HIS A 299 -14.22 -4.36 -12.89
CA HIS A 299 -14.55 -5.35 -13.92
C HIS A 299 -14.59 -4.72 -15.32
N ARG A 300 -15.21 -3.53 -15.45
CA ARG A 300 -15.24 -2.79 -16.72
C ARG A 300 -13.83 -2.49 -17.24
N LEU A 301 -12.94 -1.97 -16.40
CA LEU A 301 -11.57 -1.63 -16.77
C LEU A 301 -10.74 -2.87 -17.14
N LEU A 302 -10.96 -4.00 -16.46
CA LEU A 302 -10.29 -5.26 -16.79
C LEU A 302 -10.70 -5.78 -18.17
N LEU A 303 -11.99 -5.72 -18.52
CA LEU A 303 -12.47 -6.11 -19.85
C LEU A 303 -12.01 -5.15 -20.95
N GLU A 304 -12.04 -3.83 -20.68
CA GLU A 304 -11.62 -2.81 -21.65
C GLU A 304 -10.14 -2.92 -22.02
N HIS A 305 -9.29 -3.29 -21.05
CA HIS A 305 -7.84 -3.33 -21.22
C HIS A 305 -7.26 -4.75 -21.18
N GLN A 306 -8.10 -5.79 -21.32
CA GLN A 306 -7.74 -7.20 -21.15
C GLN A 306 -6.49 -7.59 -21.95
N ASP A 307 -6.48 -7.33 -23.26
CA ASP A 307 -5.37 -7.72 -24.15
C ASP A 307 -4.11 -6.86 -23.94
N SER A 308 -4.24 -5.72 -23.25
CA SER A 308 -3.09 -4.87 -22.88
C SER A 308 -2.44 -5.30 -21.57
N ILE A 309 -3.24 -5.77 -20.60
CA ILE A 309 -2.73 -6.23 -19.29
C ILE A 309 -2.29 -7.70 -19.31
N ALA A 310 -2.94 -8.52 -20.13
CA ALA A 310 -2.62 -9.92 -20.40
C ALA A 310 -2.54 -10.12 -21.92
N PRO A 311 -1.38 -9.87 -22.55
CA PRO A 311 -1.21 -10.07 -23.98
C PRO A 311 -1.10 -11.56 -24.38
N ASP A 312 -0.82 -12.43 -23.41
CA ASP A 312 -0.80 -13.89 -23.60
C ASP A 312 -2.20 -14.46 -23.36
N HIS A 313 -2.82 -15.01 -24.40
CA HIS A 313 -4.17 -15.57 -24.32
C HIS A 313 -4.29 -16.83 -23.44
N ASP A 314 -3.16 -17.47 -23.10
CA ASP A 314 -3.14 -18.56 -22.13
C ASP A 314 -3.09 -18.06 -20.67
N ASP A 315 -3.08 -16.74 -20.44
CA ASP A 315 -3.12 -16.16 -19.09
C ASP A 315 -4.44 -16.53 -18.37
N PRO A 316 -4.38 -17.00 -17.10
CA PRO A 316 -5.56 -17.34 -16.32
C PRO A 316 -6.61 -16.22 -16.20
N LEU A 317 -6.22 -14.96 -16.38
CA LEU A 317 -7.12 -13.81 -16.35
C LEU A 317 -8.19 -13.90 -17.45
N HIS A 318 -7.84 -14.35 -18.65
CA HIS A 318 -8.80 -14.50 -19.76
C HIS A 318 -9.89 -15.52 -19.40
N GLU A 319 -9.50 -16.68 -18.86
CA GLU A 319 -10.46 -17.70 -18.42
C GLU A 319 -11.38 -17.16 -17.30
N LEU A 320 -10.83 -16.38 -16.36
CA LEU A 320 -11.63 -15.79 -15.29
C LEU A 320 -12.63 -14.76 -15.82
N LEU A 321 -12.21 -13.86 -16.71
CA LEU A 321 -13.09 -12.84 -17.30
C LEU A 321 -14.18 -13.47 -18.18
N ASP A 322 -13.84 -14.52 -18.95
CA ASP A 322 -14.83 -15.29 -19.73
C ASP A 322 -15.88 -15.97 -18.83
N ASP A 323 -15.45 -16.55 -17.71
CA ASP A 323 -16.35 -17.17 -16.73
C ASP A 323 -17.23 -16.13 -16.02
N LEU A 324 -16.72 -14.91 -15.78
CA LEU A 324 -17.48 -13.80 -15.21
C LEU A 324 -18.49 -13.19 -16.20
N GLY A 325 -18.17 -13.16 -17.49
CA GLY A 325 -19.03 -12.65 -18.55
C GLY A 325 -19.18 -11.12 -18.54
N GLU A 326 -20.35 -10.63 -18.97
CA GLU A 326 -20.60 -9.19 -19.10
C GLU A 326 -20.62 -8.44 -17.76
N VAL A 327 -20.30 -7.14 -17.81
CA VAL A 327 -20.30 -6.28 -16.62
C VAL A 327 -21.72 -6.21 -16.02
N PRO A 328 -21.91 -6.65 -14.77
CA PRO A 328 -23.23 -6.67 -14.16
C PRO A 328 -23.70 -5.27 -13.73
N THR A 329 -25.01 -5.02 -13.76
CA THR A 329 -25.62 -3.80 -13.22
C THR A 329 -25.78 -3.87 -11.70
N VAL A 330 -25.84 -2.71 -11.04
CA VAL A 330 -26.07 -2.60 -9.59
C VAL A 330 -27.29 -3.41 -9.13
N GLN A 331 -28.37 -3.40 -9.93
CA GLN A 331 -29.60 -4.15 -9.65
C GLN A 331 -29.39 -5.68 -9.73
N SER A 332 -28.62 -6.18 -10.70
CA SER A 332 -28.35 -7.63 -10.81
C SER A 332 -27.47 -8.12 -9.66
N LEU A 333 -26.56 -7.28 -9.17
CA LEU A 333 -25.66 -7.64 -8.08
C LEU A 333 -26.33 -7.59 -6.70
N ILE A 334 -27.25 -6.65 -6.47
CA ILE A 334 -28.10 -6.68 -5.27
C ILE A 334 -28.98 -7.95 -5.28
N GLY A 335 -29.32 -8.44 -6.47
CA GLY A 335 -29.90 -9.76 -6.71
C GLY A 335 -28.99 -10.95 -6.39
N MET A 336 -27.71 -10.81 -5.98
CA MET A 336 -26.85 -11.97 -5.67
C MET A 336 -27.26 -12.75 -4.42
N ASN A 337 -27.98 -12.13 -3.47
CA ASN A 337 -28.68 -12.90 -2.43
C ASN A 337 -29.75 -13.84 -3.04
N LEU A 338 -30.25 -13.52 -4.24
CA LEU A 338 -31.09 -14.42 -5.03
C LEU A 338 -30.31 -15.48 -5.83
N LEU A 339 -29.00 -15.36 -6.06
CA LEU A 339 -28.21 -16.43 -6.70
C LEU A 339 -28.03 -17.65 -5.78
N VAL A 340 -27.93 -17.44 -4.47
CA VAL A 340 -27.99 -18.54 -3.48
C VAL A 340 -29.38 -19.21 -3.49
N PHE A 341 -30.45 -18.42 -3.66
CA PHE A 341 -31.81 -18.93 -3.91
C PHE A 341 -31.97 -19.60 -5.28
N SER A 342 -31.24 -19.15 -6.31
CA SER A 342 -31.24 -19.72 -7.66
C SER A 342 -30.52 -21.06 -7.67
N CYS A 343 -29.40 -21.21 -6.95
CA CYS A 343 -28.66 -22.47 -6.86
C CYS A 343 -29.47 -23.58 -6.18
N SER A 344 -30.17 -23.29 -5.07
CA SER A 344 -31.09 -24.26 -4.45
C SER A 344 -32.27 -24.60 -5.39
N THR A 345 -32.81 -23.61 -6.10
CA THR A 345 -33.92 -23.83 -7.05
C THR A 345 -33.48 -24.64 -8.28
N LYS A 346 -32.29 -24.37 -8.83
CA LYS A 346 -31.68 -25.16 -9.93
C LYS A 346 -31.47 -26.62 -9.50
N GLN A 347 -30.98 -26.84 -8.28
CA GLN A 347 -30.79 -28.19 -7.74
C GLN A 347 -32.12 -28.94 -7.58
N LEU A 348 -33.16 -28.27 -7.08
CA LEU A 348 -34.51 -28.82 -6.99
C LEU A 348 -35.06 -29.18 -8.38
N ILE A 349 -34.84 -28.34 -9.39
CA ILE A 349 -35.26 -28.58 -10.77
C ILE A 349 -34.55 -29.81 -11.36
N ILE A 350 -33.23 -29.94 -11.16
CA ILE A 350 -32.46 -31.11 -11.61
C ILE A 350 -32.99 -32.40 -10.95
N ASP A 351 -33.33 -32.35 -9.66
CA ASP A 351 -33.87 -33.50 -8.93
C ASP A 351 -35.24 -33.94 -9.48
N VAL A 352 -36.08 -32.99 -9.87
CA VAL A 352 -37.39 -33.27 -10.46
C VAL A 352 -37.26 -33.82 -11.88
N ILE A 353 -36.44 -33.19 -12.73
CA ILE A 353 -36.25 -33.62 -14.14
C ILE A 353 -35.64 -35.02 -14.24
N LYS A 354 -34.76 -35.40 -13.29
CA LYS A 354 -34.14 -36.74 -13.29
C LYS A 354 -35.14 -37.86 -13.03
N ALA A 355 -36.20 -37.60 -12.26
CA ALA A 355 -37.21 -38.59 -11.91
C ALA A 355 -38.45 -38.52 -12.82
N GLN A 356 -38.79 -37.33 -13.34
CA GLN A 356 -39.95 -37.10 -14.18
C GLN A 356 -39.54 -36.38 -15.48
N GLN A 357 -39.63 -37.11 -16.59
CA GLN A 357 -39.37 -36.58 -17.92
C GLN A 357 -40.60 -35.82 -18.47
N GLY A 358 -40.36 -34.79 -19.27
CA GLY A 358 -41.41 -34.06 -19.98
C GLY A 358 -40.85 -32.99 -20.91
N ASP A 359 -41.69 -32.53 -21.85
CA ASP A 359 -41.25 -31.67 -22.95
C ASP A 359 -40.90 -30.23 -22.52
N SER A 360 -41.43 -29.78 -21.39
CA SER A 360 -41.13 -28.45 -20.86
C SER A 360 -41.23 -28.39 -19.33
N LEU A 361 -40.39 -27.58 -18.70
CA LEU A 361 -40.37 -27.41 -17.24
C LEU A 361 -41.74 -26.99 -16.65
N PRO A 362 -42.51 -26.06 -17.26
CA PRO A 362 -43.86 -25.75 -16.78
C PRO A 362 -44.82 -26.95 -16.79
N LEU A 363 -44.69 -27.86 -17.76
CA LEU A 363 -45.53 -29.05 -17.85
C LEU A 363 -45.15 -30.06 -16.77
N ILE A 364 -43.85 -30.29 -16.56
CA ILE A 364 -43.33 -31.18 -15.50
C ILE A 364 -43.78 -30.71 -14.11
N LEU A 365 -43.77 -29.40 -13.86
CA LEU A 365 -44.19 -28.83 -12.56
C LEU A 365 -45.72 -28.87 -12.34
N ARG A 366 -46.53 -29.02 -13.39
CA ARG A 366 -48.01 -29.08 -13.31
C ARG A 366 -48.54 -30.51 -13.29
N THR A 367 -47.84 -31.45 -13.93
CA THR A 367 -48.22 -32.86 -13.96
C THR A 367 -47.85 -33.53 -12.64
N ALA A 368 -48.82 -34.17 -11.98
CA ALA A 368 -48.60 -34.94 -10.76
C ALA A 368 -47.62 -36.10 -11.00
N ALA A 369 -46.72 -36.35 -10.04
CA ALA A 369 -45.80 -37.48 -10.14
C ALA A 369 -46.55 -38.81 -9.99
N SER A 370 -46.18 -39.82 -10.80
CA SER A 370 -46.68 -41.19 -10.59
C SER A 370 -45.96 -41.86 -9.42
N VAL A 371 -46.57 -42.91 -8.86
CA VAL A 371 -45.99 -43.70 -7.76
C VAL A 371 -44.61 -44.25 -8.11
N GLU A 372 -44.41 -44.65 -9.37
CA GLU A 372 -43.12 -45.15 -9.88
C GLU A 372 -42.06 -44.04 -9.97
N GLN A 373 -42.44 -42.84 -10.41
CA GLN A 373 -41.54 -41.68 -10.50
C GLN A 373 -41.12 -41.19 -9.10
N GLU A 374 -42.03 -41.26 -8.13
CA GLU A 374 -41.73 -40.90 -6.74
C GLU A 374 -40.81 -41.94 -6.07
N ALA A 375 -40.98 -43.23 -6.38
CA ALA A 375 -40.07 -44.27 -5.93
C ALA A 375 -38.65 -44.11 -6.51
N GLU A 376 -38.51 -43.77 -7.80
CA GLU A 376 -37.20 -43.54 -8.41
C GLU A 376 -36.54 -42.26 -7.87
N HIS A 377 -37.30 -41.19 -7.64
CA HIS A 377 -36.80 -40.00 -6.95
C HIS A 377 -36.24 -40.34 -5.56
N PHE A 378 -36.99 -41.11 -4.76
CA PHE A 378 -36.57 -41.52 -3.43
C PHE A 378 -35.26 -42.32 -3.49
N ARG A 379 -35.12 -43.21 -4.47
CA ARG A 379 -33.90 -44.00 -4.71
C ARG A 379 -32.70 -43.10 -5.03
N ILE A 380 -32.87 -42.12 -5.91
CA ILE A 380 -31.81 -41.17 -6.29
C ILE A 380 -31.38 -40.32 -5.08
N MET A 381 -32.32 -39.88 -4.24
CA MET A 381 -32.02 -39.11 -3.02
C MET A 381 -31.29 -39.97 -1.98
N GLN A 382 -31.67 -41.23 -1.81
CA GLN A 382 -31.01 -42.15 -0.88
C GLN A 382 -29.55 -42.44 -1.28
N ILE A 383 -29.29 -42.67 -2.57
CA ILE A 383 -27.93 -42.85 -3.10
C ILE A 383 -27.08 -41.60 -2.83
N ARG A 384 -27.66 -40.41 -3.02
CA ARG A 384 -26.97 -39.13 -2.76
C ARG A 384 -26.68 -38.94 -1.27
N ALA A 385 -27.62 -39.27 -0.38
CA ALA A 385 -27.42 -39.18 1.07
C ALA A 385 -26.28 -40.09 1.56
N LEU A 386 -26.15 -41.29 1.00
CA LEU A 386 -25.05 -42.20 1.30
C LEU A 386 -23.69 -41.67 0.82
N GLN A 387 -23.64 -41.00 -0.33
CA GLN A 387 -22.43 -40.35 -0.83
C GLN A 387 -22.04 -39.13 0.01
N ASP A 388 -23.02 -38.32 0.41
CA ASP A 388 -22.80 -37.14 1.25
C ASP A 388 -22.36 -37.56 2.67
N ALA A 389 -22.87 -38.68 3.21
CA ALA A 389 -22.43 -39.24 4.50
C ALA A 389 -20.98 -39.73 4.50
N ARG A 390 -20.44 -40.13 3.34
CA ARG A 390 -19.03 -40.54 3.17
C ARG A 390 -18.08 -39.36 2.94
N SER A 391 -18.61 -38.14 2.83
CA SER A 391 -17.81 -36.94 2.54
C SER A 391 -17.25 -36.30 3.83
N PRO A 392 -15.98 -35.83 3.83
CA PRO A 392 -15.38 -35.14 4.98
C PRO A 392 -16.16 -33.89 5.40
N GLU A 393 -16.17 -33.54 6.69
CA GLU A 393 -16.98 -32.43 7.22
C GLU A 393 -16.79 -31.08 6.50
N LYS A 394 -15.55 -30.77 6.12
CA LYS A 394 -15.20 -29.53 5.41
C LYS A 394 -15.70 -29.46 3.97
N LEU A 395 -16.25 -30.57 3.44
CA LEU A 395 -16.80 -30.72 2.09
C LEU A 395 -18.31 -31.05 2.12
N LYS A 396 -18.94 -31.05 3.30
CA LYS A 396 -20.39 -31.25 3.41
C LYS A 396 -21.14 -30.08 2.77
N ARG A 397 -22.24 -30.38 2.09
CA ARG A 397 -23.11 -29.38 1.46
C ARG A 397 -23.79 -28.49 2.50
N ASN A 398 -24.20 -27.30 2.09
CA ASN A 398 -24.98 -26.39 2.91
C ASN A 398 -26.22 -27.08 3.50
N GLN A 399 -26.53 -26.80 4.77
CA GLN A 399 -27.65 -27.43 5.50
C GLN A 399 -29.01 -27.26 4.79
N SER A 400 -29.22 -26.13 4.10
CA SER A 400 -30.44 -25.87 3.31
C SER A 400 -30.62 -26.84 2.14
N ILE A 401 -29.54 -27.23 1.46
CA ILE A 401 -29.57 -28.16 0.32
C ILE A 401 -29.78 -29.61 0.80
N ILE A 402 -29.28 -29.92 2.00
CA ILE A 402 -29.52 -31.21 2.66
C ILE A 402 -30.98 -31.33 3.08
N ALA A 403 -31.55 -30.28 3.69
CA ALA A 403 -32.97 -30.23 4.03
C ALA A 403 -33.87 -30.36 2.79
N ASP A 404 -33.47 -29.73 1.68
CA ASP A 404 -34.20 -29.82 0.39
C ASP A 404 -34.15 -31.22 -0.22
N SER A 405 -33.13 -32.02 0.07
CA SER A 405 -32.99 -33.39 -0.44
C SER A 405 -34.01 -34.36 0.18
N ASN A 406 -34.53 -34.04 1.36
CA ASN A 406 -35.50 -34.85 2.11
C ASN A 406 -36.97 -34.58 1.73
N LEU A 407 -37.22 -33.59 0.86
CA LEU A 407 -38.57 -33.23 0.41
C LEU A 407 -39.13 -34.22 -0.61
N SER A 408 -40.44 -34.47 -0.57
CA SER A 408 -41.13 -35.26 -1.61
C SER A 408 -41.14 -34.54 -2.97
N MET A 409 -41.44 -35.27 -4.05
CA MET A 409 -41.45 -34.67 -5.39
C MET A 409 -42.44 -33.51 -5.50
N GLU A 410 -43.63 -33.67 -4.94
CA GLU A 410 -44.67 -32.63 -4.93
C GLU A 410 -44.33 -31.44 -4.01
N GLU A 411 -43.54 -31.65 -2.96
CA GLU A 411 -43.00 -30.57 -2.13
C GLU A 411 -41.90 -29.79 -2.85
N LYS A 412 -41.00 -30.49 -3.56
CA LYS A 412 -39.98 -29.87 -4.40
C LYS A 412 -40.62 -29.02 -5.50
N LYS A 413 -41.63 -29.54 -6.22
CA LYS A 413 -42.37 -28.80 -7.25
C LYS A 413 -43.04 -27.53 -6.70
N ARG A 414 -43.73 -27.63 -5.56
CA ARG A 414 -44.35 -26.47 -4.90
C ARG A 414 -43.32 -25.43 -4.47
N LYS A 415 -42.16 -25.86 -3.96
CA LYS A 415 -41.07 -24.97 -3.56
C LYS A 415 -40.42 -24.28 -4.76
N ILE A 416 -40.19 -25.00 -5.86
CA ILE A 416 -39.73 -24.44 -7.14
C ILE A 416 -40.70 -23.35 -7.61
N LEU A 417 -42.01 -23.64 -7.66
CA LEU A 417 -43.01 -22.68 -8.14
C LEU A 417 -43.08 -21.41 -7.26
N ARG A 418 -42.94 -21.55 -5.94
CA ARG A 418 -42.86 -20.40 -5.03
C ARG A 418 -41.61 -19.56 -5.26
N ASN A 419 -40.46 -20.20 -5.49
CA ASN A 419 -39.19 -19.51 -5.73
C ASN A 419 -39.20 -18.79 -7.09
N VAL A 420 -39.72 -19.45 -8.13
CA VAL A 420 -39.87 -18.87 -9.47
C VAL A 420 -40.78 -17.65 -9.45
N ARG A 421 -41.94 -17.70 -8.77
CA ARG A 421 -42.83 -16.52 -8.62
C ARG A 421 -42.15 -15.34 -7.92
N LYS A 422 -41.30 -15.61 -6.93
CA LYS A 422 -40.51 -14.57 -6.27
C LYS A 422 -39.47 -13.96 -7.22
N LEU A 423 -38.84 -14.78 -8.06
CA LEU A 423 -37.89 -14.34 -9.07
C LEU A 423 -38.57 -13.51 -10.18
N GLU A 424 -39.79 -13.87 -10.58
CA GLU A 424 -40.63 -13.10 -11.51
C GLU A 424 -41.05 -11.74 -10.92
N ALA A 425 -41.52 -11.73 -9.66
CA ALA A 425 -41.91 -10.49 -8.97
C ALA A 425 -40.76 -9.49 -8.76
N LEU A 426 -39.52 -9.98 -8.82
CA LEU A 426 -38.30 -9.18 -8.69
C LEU A 426 -37.69 -8.80 -10.05
N GLY A 427 -38.33 -9.17 -11.16
CA GLY A 427 -37.88 -8.84 -12.52
C GLY A 427 -36.65 -9.61 -13.00
N VAL A 428 -36.25 -10.68 -12.30
CA VAL A 428 -35.08 -11.51 -12.65
C VAL A 428 -35.41 -12.54 -13.73
N LEU A 429 -36.66 -12.98 -13.79
CA LEU A 429 -37.17 -13.91 -14.80
C LEU A 429 -38.36 -13.27 -15.52
N ASP A 430 -38.36 -13.35 -16.85
CA ASP A 430 -39.51 -12.94 -17.66
C ASP A 430 -40.49 -14.11 -17.80
N SER A 431 -41.72 -13.93 -17.29
CA SER A 431 -42.80 -14.91 -17.36
C SER A 431 -43.16 -15.34 -18.79
N HIS A 432 -42.83 -14.52 -19.80
CA HIS A 432 -43.06 -14.84 -21.21
C HIS A 432 -42.09 -15.90 -21.76
N THR A 433 -40.93 -16.11 -21.13
CA THR A 433 -39.87 -17.01 -21.63
C THR A 433 -39.99 -18.46 -21.16
N LYS A 434 -41.11 -18.88 -20.56
CA LYS A 434 -41.38 -20.28 -20.13
C LYS A 434 -40.22 -20.94 -19.34
N TYR A 435 -39.47 -20.16 -18.55
CA TYR A 435 -38.32 -20.61 -17.75
C TYR A 435 -37.09 -21.10 -18.55
N THR A 436 -36.98 -20.77 -19.84
CA THR A 436 -35.87 -21.18 -20.71
C THR A 436 -34.51 -20.61 -20.27
N GLN A 437 -34.47 -19.40 -19.72
CA GLN A 437 -33.23 -18.80 -19.17
C GLN A 437 -32.64 -19.66 -18.04
N LEU A 438 -33.49 -20.14 -17.13
CA LEU A 438 -33.06 -20.99 -16.01
C LEU A 438 -32.54 -22.36 -16.49
N LEU A 439 -33.14 -22.92 -17.54
CA LEU A 439 -32.68 -24.16 -18.17
C LEU A 439 -31.37 -23.98 -18.93
N ASN A 440 -31.18 -22.84 -19.60
CA ASN A 440 -29.92 -22.51 -20.28
C ASN A 440 -28.77 -22.36 -19.27
N ASP A 441 -29.03 -21.74 -18.12
CA ASP A 441 -28.04 -21.64 -17.05
C ASP A 441 -27.67 -23.02 -16.49
N ILE A 442 -28.67 -23.88 -16.23
CA ILE A 442 -28.41 -25.28 -15.80
C ILE A 442 -27.59 -26.03 -16.87
N SER A 443 -27.88 -25.79 -18.15
CA SER A 443 -27.16 -26.43 -19.26
C SER A 443 -25.71 -25.95 -19.36
N LYS A 444 -25.45 -24.65 -19.16
CA LYS A 444 -24.10 -24.09 -19.05
C LYS A 444 -23.36 -24.71 -17.85
N ASP A 445 -24.01 -24.79 -16.69
CA ASP A 445 -23.46 -25.39 -15.47
C ASP A 445 -23.07 -26.87 -15.70
N ILE A 446 -23.92 -27.65 -16.38
CA ILE A 446 -23.64 -29.05 -16.73
C ILE A 446 -22.47 -29.16 -17.71
N ARG A 447 -22.43 -28.30 -18.74
CA ARG A 447 -21.37 -28.30 -19.76
C ARG A 447 -20.01 -27.97 -19.14
N ASN A 448 -19.97 -26.99 -18.24
CA ASN A 448 -18.74 -26.57 -17.56
C ASN A 448 -18.36 -27.48 -16.39
N GLN A 449 -19.27 -28.36 -15.93
CA GLN A 449 -19.03 -29.27 -14.81
C GLN A 449 -17.80 -30.16 -15.00
N ARG A 450 -17.54 -30.65 -16.22
CA ARG A 450 -16.36 -31.47 -16.52
C ARG A 450 -15.07 -30.66 -16.41
N ARG A 451 -15.06 -29.42 -16.92
CA ARG A 451 -13.95 -28.46 -16.84
C ARG A 451 -13.62 -28.12 -15.38
N TYR A 452 -14.64 -27.81 -14.56
CA TYR A 452 -14.45 -27.54 -13.13
C TYR A 452 -13.97 -28.76 -12.32
N ARG A 453 -14.32 -30.00 -12.71
CA ARG A 453 -13.78 -31.20 -12.07
C ARG A 453 -12.30 -31.41 -12.44
N GLN A 454 -11.96 -31.25 -13.72
CA GLN A 454 -10.58 -31.35 -14.18
C GLN A 454 -9.67 -30.30 -13.53
N ARG A 455 -10.14 -29.04 -13.41
CA ARG A 455 -9.41 -27.96 -12.73
C ARG A 455 -9.18 -28.27 -11.25
N ARG A 456 -10.22 -28.67 -10.52
CA ARG A 456 -10.08 -29.11 -9.12
C ARG A 456 -9.11 -30.27 -8.98
N GLN A 457 -9.12 -31.23 -9.90
CA GLN A 457 -8.20 -32.36 -9.86
C GLN A 457 -6.75 -31.91 -10.11
N ALA A 458 -6.52 -31.00 -11.06
CA ALA A 458 -5.20 -30.43 -11.33
C ALA A 458 -4.68 -29.59 -10.14
N GLU A 459 -5.53 -28.76 -9.53
CA GLU A 459 -5.18 -28.01 -8.31
C GLU A 459 -4.86 -28.94 -7.13
N LEU A 460 -5.61 -30.02 -6.96
CA LEU A 460 -5.37 -31.00 -5.91
C LEU A 460 -4.02 -31.71 -6.11
N VAL A 461 -3.63 -31.99 -7.36
CA VAL A 461 -2.30 -32.53 -7.68
C VAL A 461 -1.21 -31.51 -7.35
N LYS A 462 -1.36 -30.23 -7.75
CA LYS A 462 -0.41 -29.17 -7.41
C LYS A 462 -0.25 -29.02 -5.89
N LEU A 463 -1.36 -28.96 -5.15
CA LEU A 463 -1.35 -28.85 -3.68
C LEU A 463 -0.65 -30.05 -3.01
N ARG A 464 -0.84 -31.27 -3.53
CA ARG A 464 -0.12 -32.45 -3.03
C ARG A 464 1.38 -32.37 -3.28
N GLN A 465 1.79 -31.91 -4.45
CA GLN A 465 3.21 -31.69 -4.75
C GLN A 465 3.80 -30.62 -3.82
N THR A 466 3.11 -29.49 -3.64
CA THR A 466 3.53 -28.44 -2.71
C THR A 466 3.65 -28.95 -1.28
N LEU A 467 2.69 -29.76 -0.82
CA LEU A 467 2.72 -30.36 0.51
C LEU A 467 3.94 -31.29 0.67
N GLN A 468 4.26 -32.10 -0.34
CA GLN A 468 5.48 -32.91 -0.34
C GLN A 468 6.75 -32.07 -0.27
N SER A 469 6.85 -30.98 -1.06
CA SER A 469 7.99 -30.07 -1.01
C SER A 469 8.12 -29.37 0.35
N LEU A 470 7.00 -28.99 0.97
CA LEU A 470 6.98 -28.44 2.33
C LEU A 470 7.47 -29.44 3.37
N HIS A 471 7.04 -30.70 3.30
CA HIS A 471 7.55 -31.75 4.18
C HIS A 471 9.05 -31.98 3.98
N ALA A 472 9.53 -32.01 2.74
CA ALA A 472 10.96 -32.14 2.46
C ALA A 472 11.77 -30.97 3.04
N LYS A 473 11.26 -29.74 2.92
CA LYS A 473 11.90 -28.54 3.46
C LYS A 473 11.84 -28.50 5.00
N SER A 474 10.73 -28.96 5.59
CA SER A 474 10.60 -29.11 7.04
C SER A 474 11.60 -30.14 7.57
N ALA A 475 11.80 -31.26 6.87
CA ALA A 475 12.81 -32.25 7.23
C ALA A 475 14.22 -31.66 7.14
N PHE A 476 14.54 -30.95 6.05
CA PHE A 476 15.83 -30.27 5.87
C PHE A 476 16.13 -29.26 6.99
N TYR A 477 15.16 -28.42 7.37
CA TYR A 477 15.36 -27.50 8.49
C TYR A 477 15.44 -28.21 9.84
N GLY A 478 14.74 -29.33 10.01
CA GLY A 478 14.91 -30.21 11.16
C GLY A 478 16.35 -30.73 11.26
N GLU A 479 16.90 -31.25 10.16
CA GLU A 479 18.30 -31.71 10.08
C GLU A 479 19.29 -30.57 10.34
N GLN A 480 19.04 -29.36 9.83
CA GLN A 480 19.85 -28.18 10.14
C GLN A 480 19.83 -27.83 11.64
N ILE A 481 18.65 -27.85 12.26
CA ILE A 481 18.50 -27.63 13.70
C ILE A 481 19.29 -28.70 14.48
N ASP A 482 19.19 -29.96 14.07
CA ASP A 482 19.93 -31.06 14.69
C ASP A 482 21.45 -30.89 14.52
N TYR A 483 21.90 -30.47 13.34
CA TYR A 483 23.31 -30.13 13.08
C TYR A 483 23.80 -29.00 13.99
N TYR A 484 23.06 -27.89 14.11
CA TYR A 484 23.44 -26.79 15.00
C TYR A 484 23.42 -27.22 16.47
N ASN A 485 22.43 -28.01 16.88
CA ASN A 485 22.37 -28.56 18.24
C ASN A 485 23.55 -29.49 18.53
N GLN A 486 23.95 -30.32 17.56
CA GLN A 486 25.11 -31.19 17.68
C GLN A 486 26.40 -30.38 17.73
N TYR A 487 26.54 -29.36 16.88
CA TYR A 487 27.67 -28.43 16.90
C TYR A 487 27.78 -27.68 18.24
N ILE A 488 26.67 -27.16 18.76
CA ILE A 488 26.61 -26.50 20.08
C ILE A 488 27.01 -27.48 21.17
N LYS A 489 26.51 -28.72 21.15
CA LYS A 489 26.93 -29.77 22.09
C LYS A 489 28.44 -30.04 22.00
N THR A 490 28.98 -30.20 20.80
CA THR A 490 30.43 -30.40 20.59
C THR A 490 31.26 -29.21 21.08
N CYS A 491 30.80 -27.97 20.86
CA CYS A 491 31.43 -26.78 21.40
C CYS A 491 31.39 -26.75 22.93
N LEU A 492 30.25 -27.08 23.54
CA LEU A 492 30.10 -27.18 25.00
C LEU A 492 30.96 -28.31 25.59
N ASP A 493 31.05 -29.45 24.92
CA ASP A 493 31.92 -30.57 25.32
C ASP A 493 33.39 -30.21 25.21
N ASN A 494 33.80 -29.46 24.17
CA ASN A 494 35.17 -28.96 24.04
C ASN A 494 35.53 -27.91 25.10
N LEU A 495 34.57 -27.06 25.49
CA LEU A 495 34.74 -26.07 26.57
C LEU A 495 34.83 -26.75 27.94
N THR A 496 33.97 -27.73 28.22
CA THR A 496 34.01 -28.49 29.49
C THR A 496 35.19 -29.47 29.57
N SER A 497 35.68 -29.98 28.43
CA SER A 497 36.89 -30.81 28.36
C SER A 497 38.17 -30.01 28.61
N LYS A 498 38.22 -28.74 28.18
CA LYS A 498 39.28 -27.80 28.58
C LYS A 498 39.26 -27.50 30.08
N GLU A 499 38.09 -27.40 30.71
CA GLU A 499 37.99 -27.26 32.17
C GLU A 499 38.41 -28.54 32.93
N LYS A 500 38.12 -29.73 32.40
CA LYS A 500 38.56 -31.02 32.99
C LYS A 500 40.08 -31.24 32.92
N LEU A 501 40.77 -30.63 31.96
CA LEU A 501 42.24 -30.63 31.90
C LEU A 501 42.88 -29.69 32.95
N ASN A 502 42.19 -28.64 33.39
CA ASN A 502 42.63 -27.79 34.51
C ASN A 502 42.26 -28.34 35.90
N ASN A 503 41.24 -29.20 36.02
CA ASN A 503 40.77 -29.74 37.30
C ASN A 503 41.25 -31.17 37.63
N LYS A 504 42.29 -31.68 36.96
CA LYS A 504 42.94 -32.96 37.32
C LYS A 504 43.87 -32.87 38.54
N VAL A 505 43.60 -31.95 39.48
CA VAL A 505 44.19 -31.92 40.83
C VAL A 505 43.07 -31.68 41.86
N ALA A 506 42.04 -32.52 41.91
CA ALA A 506 41.22 -32.72 43.11
C ALA A 506 40.33 -33.96 43.00
N ASN A 507 40.45 -34.80 44.02
CA ASN A 507 39.74 -36.05 44.33
C ASN A 507 38.24 -36.17 43.98
N GLY A 508 37.87 -37.37 43.51
CA GLY A 508 37.12 -38.34 44.32
C GLY A 508 35.59 -38.20 44.51
N LYS A 509 34.86 -39.12 43.87
CA LYS A 509 33.53 -39.71 44.22
C LYS A 509 32.26 -38.84 44.15
N GLY A 510 31.27 -39.31 43.36
CA GLY A 510 29.84 -39.04 43.60
C GLY A 510 29.00 -38.75 42.35
N LYS A 511 28.11 -39.68 41.97
CA LYS A 511 27.12 -39.60 40.88
C LYS A 511 26.11 -38.44 41.05
N LYS A 512 25.83 -37.71 39.95
CA LYS A 512 24.49 -37.43 39.36
C LYS A 512 24.66 -36.52 38.14
N GLU A 513 24.12 -36.93 36.99
CA GLU A 513 24.06 -36.12 35.76
C GLU A 513 23.19 -34.87 35.99
N LYS A 514 23.84 -33.74 36.32
CA LYS A 514 23.25 -32.41 36.16
C LYS A 514 23.85 -31.82 34.88
N ARG A 515 23.00 -31.26 34.02
CA ARG A 515 23.43 -30.47 32.85
C ARG A 515 24.51 -29.48 33.31
N PRO A 516 25.68 -29.38 32.64
CA PRO A 516 26.74 -28.49 33.08
C PRO A 516 26.24 -27.04 32.97
N ILE A 517 25.98 -26.41 34.11
CA ILE A 517 25.69 -24.98 34.18
C ILE A 517 27.05 -24.29 34.15
N LEU A 518 27.41 -23.70 33.01
CA LEU A 518 28.54 -22.77 32.95
C LEU A 518 28.12 -21.46 33.61
N SER A 519 28.50 -21.27 34.88
CA SER A 519 28.33 -20.00 35.56
C SER A 519 29.47 -19.06 35.15
N TYR A 520 29.14 -17.99 34.43
CA TYR A 520 30.07 -16.90 34.16
C TYR A 520 29.86 -15.78 35.16
N THR A 521 30.93 -15.23 35.72
CA THR A 521 30.86 -14.00 36.51
C THR A 521 30.58 -12.80 35.60
N ALA A 522 29.80 -11.83 36.08
CA ALA A 522 29.41 -10.64 35.31
C ALA A 522 30.63 -9.90 34.71
N ALA A 523 31.73 -9.82 35.46
CA ALA A 523 33.00 -9.22 35.00
C ALA A 523 33.58 -9.91 33.74
N ARG A 524 33.48 -11.24 33.65
CA ARG A 524 34.04 -12.02 32.53
C ARG A 524 33.19 -11.92 31.25
N LEU A 525 31.91 -11.60 31.40
CA LEU A 525 30.99 -11.32 30.28
C LEU A 525 31.15 -9.87 29.77
N HIS A 526 31.51 -8.94 30.64
CA HIS A 526 31.87 -7.56 30.29
C HIS A 526 33.18 -7.51 29.48
N GLU A 527 34.25 -8.18 29.93
CA GLU A 527 35.53 -8.26 29.18
C GLU A 527 35.38 -8.87 27.77
N LYS A 528 34.43 -9.79 27.59
CA LYS A 528 34.16 -10.41 26.28
C LYS A 528 33.20 -9.60 25.39
N GLY A 529 32.77 -8.42 25.84
CA GLY A 529 31.88 -7.52 25.10
C GLY A 529 30.43 -8.01 24.99
N VAL A 530 30.01 -8.95 25.84
CA VAL A 530 28.64 -9.49 25.87
C VAL A 530 27.74 -8.63 26.78
N LEU A 531 28.31 -8.02 27.82
CA LEU A 531 27.66 -7.01 28.67
C LEU A 531 28.31 -5.64 28.41
N LEU A 532 27.50 -4.61 28.21
CA LEU A 532 27.95 -3.25 27.89
C LEU A 532 28.44 -2.47 29.13
N GLU A 533 27.85 -2.73 30.30
CA GLU A 533 28.25 -2.14 31.59
C GLU A 533 27.70 -3.01 32.73
N VAL A 534 28.30 -2.95 33.92
CA VAL A 534 27.82 -3.63 35.14
C VAL A 534 27.84 -2.60 36.28
N GLU A 535 26.67 -2.22 36.78
CA GLU A 535 26.55 -1.30 37.94
C GLU A 535 27.20 -1.94 39.19
N ASP A 536 27.96 -1.13 39.93
CA ASP A 536 28.70 -1.46 41.17
C ASP A 536 30.07 -2.18 41.06
N LEU A 537 30.71 -2.24 39.88
CA LEU A 537 32.15 -2.56 39.80
C LEU A 537 33.01 -1.28 39.79
N PRO A 538 34.04 -1.15 40.65
CA PRO A 538 34.96 -0.01 40.56
C PRO A 538 35.75 -0.06 39.25
N VAL A 539 35.79 1.07 38.55
CA VAL A 539 36.63 1.28 37.36
C VAL A 539 38.09 1.43 37.83
N SER A 540 38.82 0.33 37.92
CA SER A 540 40.26 0.31 38.22
C SER A 540 40.82 -1.03 37.76
N GLN A 541 41.84 -1.16 36.91
CA GLN A 541 42.90 -0.25 36.41
C GLN A 541 43.21 -0.61 34.95
#